data_AF-A0A9P9LUE9-F1
#
_entry.id   AF-A0A9P9LUE9-F1
#
_cell.length_a   1.000
_cell.length_b   1.000
_cell.length_c   1.000
_cell.angle_alpha   90.00
_cell.angle_beta   90.00
_cell.angle_gamma   90.00
#
_symmetry.space_group_name_H-M   'P 1'
#
loop_
_entity.id
_entity.type
_entity.pdbx_description
1 polymer ?
#
loop_
_entity_poly.entity_id
_entity_poly.type
_entity_poly.pdbx_seq_one_letter_code
_entity_poly.pdbx_strand_id
1 'polypeptide(L)'
;MSPSLWITLSTHWELGNVRAVLAFLINILLAIGLWIISYASWKHGAAQAARTSRVPLLSLLSMSGLGDAVDSLSVISLSMGLKRLAGILVQATAIVILSVAVIISGPIARYSTRRGIEVQKQDVNGWLATTNHSSMDSALVRWNNTIERLKSANFPTDQLLDFLPDNRVEWQYESAEWNSSWAVSCTWTPQTEIALEATGNSSGYLFDEVPGMRSVFPPETLKRGYSIWQDWGGAYEGTGVNKDVLLFTLAESDPELAVDENTGLLRNHQPLHLVLGAFHLHNVPRPEDPSTTNFGVGPIETSSYSMANCNIARAKGRTNDDLDLDVVQHIAFPWTLDAASTVSAFKDFHQAGIAEQSFNGEPIYLPSGEEMFRFYQAYMISKDTQYKQNVTRSISVEVPSVQLSVVALALLLLYVVFMAIVLLWAGLVMRVPKGIWIPRTKVEWMMQGVREFLQMLSESK
;
A
#
# COMPACT_ATOMS: atom_id res chain seq x y z
N MET A 1 -16.79 -1.34 -17.11
CA MET A 1 -16.24 -2.26 -16.10
C MET A 1 -15.51 -3.39 -16.83
N SER A 2 -14.18 -3.30 -16.93
CA SER A 2 -13.39 -4.42 -17.45
C SER A 2 -13.51 -5.59 -16.48
N PRO A 3 -13.75 -6.84 -16.93
CA PRO A 3 -13.83 -7.98 -16.02
C PRO A 3 -12.50 -8.10 -15.28
N SER A 4 -12.53 -7.98 -13.95
CA SER A 4 -11.34 -8.20 -13.14
C SER A 4 -10.91 -9.65 -13.31
N LEU A 5 -9.74 -9.88 -13.91
CA LEU A 5 -9.11 -11.20 -14.13
C LEU A 5 -8.69 -11.91 -12.82
N TRP A 6 -9.12 -11.41 -11.67
CA TRP A 6 -8.68 -11.78 -10.35
C TRP A 6 -9.86 -11.85 -9.39
N ILE A 7 -9.93 -12.91 -8.61
CA ILE A 7 -10.91 -13.13 -7.55
C ILE A 7 -10.22 -12.87 -6.21
N THR A 8 -10.79 -12.02 -5.38
CA THR A 8 -10.31 -11.79 -4.02
C THR A 8 -10.73 -12.96 -3.14
N LEU A 9 -9.75 -13.61 -2.49
CA LEU A 9 -9.95 -14.58 -1.42
C LEU A 9 -10.11 -13.84 -0.10
N SER A 10 -10.66 -14.53 0.91
CA SER A 10 -10.82 -13.97 2.26
C SER A 10 -9.54 -13.34 2.80
N THR A 11 -9.69 -12.20 3.48
CA THR A 11 -8.64 -11.40 4.11
C THR A 11 -7.89 -12.12 5.24
N HIS A 12 -8.40 -13.23 5.75
CA HIS A 12 -7.73 -14.00 6.82
C HIS A 12 -6.60 -14.91 6.31
N TRP A 13 -6.49 -15.10 5.00
CA TRP A 13 -5.51 -16.02 4.44
C TRP A 13 -4.21 -15.30 4.09
N GLU A 14 -3.11 -15.74 4.71
CA GLU A 14 -1.79 -15.28 4.30
C GLU A 14 -1.44 -15.78 2.90
N LEU A 15 -0.81 -14.93 2.09
CA LEU A 15 -0.38 -15.26 0.73
C LEU A 15 0.50 -16.52 0.68
N GLY A 16 1.35 -16.73 1.70
CA GLY A 16 2.19 -17.93 1.80
C GLY A 16 1.35 -19.21 1.91
N ASN A 17 0.33 -19.19 2.77
CA ASN A 17 -0.57 -20.32 2.98
C ASN A 17 -1.39 -20.63 1.74
N VAL A 18 -1.94 -19.60 1.07
CA VAL A 18 -2.69 -19.80 -0.19
C VAL A 18 -1.79 -20.42 -1.26
N ARG A 19 -0.55 -19.95 -1.41
CA ARG A 19 0.41 -20.51 -2.37
C ARG A 19 0.75 -21.97 -2.08
N ALA A 20 0.97 -22.31 -0.81
CA ALA A 20 1.27 -23.67 -0.39
C ALA A 20 0.08 -24.61 -0.66
N VAL A 21 -1.13 -24.21 -0.28
CA VAL A 21 -2.36 -24.99 -0.51
C VAL A 21 -2.63 -25.16 -2.00
N LEU A 22 -2.47 -24.10 -2.80
CA LEU A 22 -2.69 -24.17 -4.24
C LEU A 22 -1.67 -25.10 -4.92
N ALA A 23 -0.38 -25.00 -4.57
CA ALA A 23 0.65 -25.90 -5.11
C ALA A 23 0.37 -27.37 -4.72
N PHE A 24 -0.07 -27.61 -3.49
CA PHE A 24 -0.47 -28.93 -3.02
C PHE A 24 -1.66 -29.50 -3.80
N LEU A 25 -2.71 -28.69 -4.02
CA LEU A 25 -3.87 -29.08 -4.82
C LEU A 25 -3.48 -29.40 -6.26
N ILE A 26 -2.61 -28.58 -6.88
CA ILE A 26 -2.07 -28.85 -8.22
C ILE A 26 -1.37 -30.21 -8.23
N ASN A 27 -0.52 -30.49 -7.25
CA ASN A 27 0.21 -31.77 -7.18
C ASN A 27 -0.72 -32.97 -7.03
N ILE A 28 -1.76 -32.89 -6.19
CA ILE A 28 -2.78 -33.95 -6.07
C ILE A 28 -3.48 -34.17 -7.41
N LEU A 29 -3.94 -33.10 -8.04
CA LEU A 29 -4.66 -33.18 -9.31
C LEU A 29 -3.80 -33.81 -10.40
N LEU A 30 -2.52 -33.42 -10.49
CA LEU A 30 -1.57 -33.99 -11.45
C LEU A 30 -1.27 -35.47 -11.14
N ALA A 31 -1.15 -35.86 -9.87
CA ALA A 31 -0.97 -37.26 -9.46
C ALA A 31 -2.19 -38.12 -9.84
N ILE A 32 -3.40 -37.62 -9.60
CA ILE A 32 -4.65 -38.26 -10.06
C ILE A 32 -4.63 -38.38 -11.59
N GLY A 33 -4.22 -37.33 -12.29
CA GLY A 33 -4.12 -37.34 -13.75
C GLY A 33 -3.15 -38.40 -14.29
N LEU A 34 -1.96 -38.51 -13.70
CA LEU A 34 -1.00 -39.57 -14.03
C LEU A 34 -1.63 -40.95 -13.84
N TRP A 35 -2.31 -41.17 -12.72
CA TRP A 35 -3.01 -42.43 -12.44
C TRP A 35 -4.11 -42.72 -13.47
N ILE A 36 -4.95 -41.73 -13.84
CA ILE A 36 -6.03 -41.90 -14.83
C ILE A 36 -5.45 -42.29 -16.20
N ILE A 37 -4.37 -41.64 -16.64
CA ILE A 37 -3.73 -41.94 -17.93
C ILE A 37 -3.17 -43.36 -17.92
N SER A 38 -2.42 -43.73 -16.87
CA SER A 38 -1.86 -45.08 -16.75
C SER A 38 -2.96 -46.15 -16.69
N TYR A 39 -4.06 -45.86 -15.98
CA TYR A 39 -5.23 -46.74 -15.90
C TYR A 39 -5.94 -46.88 -17.25
N ALA A 40 -6.15 -45.78 -17.98
CA ALA A 40 -6.78 -45.80 -19.29
C ALA A 40 -5.94 -46.56 -20.33
N SER A 41 -4.63 -46.32 -20.38
CA SER A 41 -3.71 -47.06 -21.26
C SER A 41 -3.67 -48.55 -20.93
N TRP A 42 -3.61 -48.89 -19.64
CA TRP A 42 -3.69 -50.27 -19.20
C TRP A 42 -5.00 -50.93 -19.65
N LYS A 43 -6.13 -50.28 -19.42
CA LYS A 43 -7.45 -50.81 -19.77
C LYS A 43 -7.61 -50.98 -21.28
N HIS A 44 -6.96 -50.11 -22.06
CA HIS A 44 -6.91 -50.22 -23.52
C HIS A 44 -6.17 -51.49 -23.97
N GLY A 45 -4.96 -51.71 -23.46
CA GLY A 45 -4.17 -52.91 -23.76
C GLY A 45 -4.87 -54.19 -23.31
N ALA A 46 -5.47 -54.16 -22.11
CA ALA A 46 -6.27 -55.26 -21.56
C ALA A 46 -7.49 -55.63 -22.43
N ALA A 47 -8.25 -54.62 -22.87
CA ALA A 47 -9.40 -54.84 -23.74
C ALA A 47 -8.98 -55.36 -25.13
N GLN A 48 -7.80 -54.98 -25.62
CA GLN A 48 -7.24 -55.51 -26.85
C GLN A 48 -6.78 -56.97 -26.69
N ALA A 49 -6.11 -57.30 -25.60
CA ALA A 49 -5.74 -58.67 -25.24
C ALA A 49 -6.93 -59.61 -25.13
N ALA A 50 -8.04 -59.14 -24.54
CA ALA A 50 -9.27 -59.92 -24.44
C ALA A 50 -9.95 -60.19 -25.80
N ARG A 51 -9.69 -59.35 -26.83
CA ARG A 51 -10.34 -59.45 -28.15
C ARG A 51 -9.54 -60.24 -29.18
N THR A 52 -8.23 -60.39 -29.00
CA THR A 52 -7.35 -61.01 -30.01
C THR A 52 -6.33 -61.94 -29.37
N SER A 53 -6.17 -63.14 -29.91
CA SER A 53 -5.25 -64.18 -29.38
C SER A 53 -3.77 -63.91 -29.63
N ARG A 54 -3.41 -62.92 -30.45
CA ARG A 54 -2.04 -62.49 -30.72
C ARG A 54 -1.90 -61.00 -30.49
N VAL A 55 -1.46 -60.63 -29.29
CA VAL A 55 -1.26 -59.23 -28.90
C VAL A 55 0.24 -58.94 -28.83
N PRO A 56 0.73 -57.92 -29.55
CA PRO A 56 2.14 -57.55 -29.47
C PRO A 56 2.45 -57.01 -28.08
N LEU A 57 3.55 -57.46 -27.49
CA LEU A 57 3.97 -57.13 -26.13
C LEU A 57 3.98 -55.60 -25.86
N LEU A 58 4.38 -54.82 -26.86
CA LEU A 58 4.41 -53.34 -26.82
C LEU A 58 3.04 -52.69 -26.65
N SER A 59 1.94 -53.35 -27.00
CA SER A 59 0.58 -52.83 -26.77
C SER A 59 0.06 -53.03 -25.34
N LEU A 60 0.83 -53.77 -24.51
CA LEU A 60 0.60 -53.91 -23.08
C LEU A 60 1.49 -52.97 -22.25
N LEU A 61 2.36 -52.18 -22.91
CA LEU A 61 3.22 -51.22 -22.26
C LEU A 61 2.37 -50.11 -21.63
N SER A 62 2.42 -50.00 -20.30
CA SER A 62 1.83 -48.88 -19.57
C SER A 62 2.92 -48.19 -18.75
N MET A 63 3.05 -46.88 -19.00
CA MET A 63 3.97 -46.00 -18.29
C MET A 63 3.22 -45.36 -17.12
N SER A 64 3.86 -45.34 -15.95
CA SER A 64 3.32 -44.83 -14.69
C SER A 64 4.13 -43.68 -14.11
N GLY A 65 5.35 -43.46 -14.59
CA GLY A 65 6.21 -42.38 -14.14
C GLY A 65 7.19 -41.92 -15.20
N LEU A 66 7.93 -40.87 -14.88
CA LEU A 66 8.90 -40.24 -15.78
C LEU A 66 10.01 -41.21 -16.22
N GLY A 67 10.51 -42.04 -15.30
CA GLY A 67 11.52 -43.07 -15.62
C GLY A 67 11.03 -44.05 -16.70
N ASP A 68 9.79 -44.54 -16.56
CA ASP A 68 9.19 -45.43 -17.56
C ASP A 68 9.10 -44.78 -18.95
N ALA A 69 8.80 -43.47 -19.00
CA ALA A 69 8.69 -42.75 -20.25
C ALA A 69 10.05 -42.60 -20.94
N VAL A 70 11.10 -42.26 -20.19
CA VAL A 70 12.47 -42.14 -20.71
C VAL A 70 13.00 -43.49 -21.20
N ASP A 71 12.79 -44.56 -20.42
CA ASP A 71 13.23 -45.91 -20.80
C ASP A 71 12.50 -46.39 -22.05
N SER A 72 11.20 -46.11 -22.15
CA SER A 72 10.39 -46.51 -23.30
C SER A 72 10.77 -45.78 -24.58
N LEU A 73 11.25 -44.53 -24.51
CA LEU A 73 11.71 -43.76 -25.68
C LEU A 73 12.90 -44.44 -26.37
N SER A 74 13.77 -45.12 -25.62
CA SER A 74 14.93 -45.83 -26.17
C SER A 74 14.54 -47.10 -26.97
N VAL A 75 13.35 -47.64 -26.71
CA VAL A 75 12.83 -48.87 -27.33
C VAL A 75 12.01 -48.57 -28.58
N ILE A 76 11.70 -47.30 -28.86
CA ILE A 76 10.92 -46.87 -30.02
C ILE A 76 11.74 -47.03 -31.30
N SER A 77 11.30 -47.91 -32.20
CA SER A 77 11.85 -48.06 -33.55
C SER A 77 10.84 -47.64 -34.62
N LEU A 78 11.32 -47.04 -35.71
CA LEU A 78 10.52 -46.66 -36.88
C LEU A 78 9.87 -47.85 -37.60
N SER A 79 10.29 -49.09 -37.28
CA SER A 79 9.68 -50.32 -37.79
C SER A 79 8.34 -50.66 -37.11
N MET A 80 7.96 -49.94 -36.05
CA MET A 80 6.65 -50.09 -35.41
C MET A 80 5.58 -49.31 -36.18
N GLY A 81 4.49 -49.97 -36.57
CA GLY A 81 3.39 -49.33 -37.31
C GLY A 81 2.86 -48.05 -36.63
N LEU A 82 2.61 -47.02 -37.45
CA LEU A 82 2.37 -45.62 -37.05
C LEU A 82 1.34 -45.42 -35.92
N LYS A 83 0.26 -46.20 -35.90
CA LYS A 83 -0.79 -46.10 -34.87
C LYS A 83 -0.30 -46.46 -33.47
N ARG A 84 0.61 -47.43 -33.35
CA ARG A 84 1.16 -47.89 -32.06
C ARG A 84 2.23 -46.93 -31.55
N LEU A 85 3.08 -46.48 -32.48
CA LEU A 85 4.06 -45.44 -32.22
C LEU A 85 3.38 -44.18 -31.67
N ALA A 86 2.29 -43.73 -32.31
CA ALA A 86 1.53 -42.56 -31.87
C ALA A 86 0.92 -42.74 -30.47
N GLY A 87 0.35 -43.91 -30.15
CA GLY A 87 -0.22 -44.17 -28.83
C GLY A 87 0.81 -44.12 -27.69
N ILE A 88 1.97 -44.74 -27.90
CA ILE A 88 3.09 -44.75 -26.95
C ILE A 88 3.66 -43.34 -26.77
N LEU A 89 3.87 -42.60 -27.87
CA LEU A 89 4.36 -41.22 -27.84
C LEU A 89 3.40 -40.27 -27.11
N VAL A 90 2.09 -40.40 -27.35
CA VAL A 90 1.07 -39.59 -26.66
C VAL A 90 1.09 -39.86 -25.15
N GLN A 91 1.15 -41.12 -24.72
CA GLN A 91 1.24 -41.46 -23.30
C GLN A 91 2.54 -40.95 -22.67
N ALA A 92 3.68 -41.16 -23.31
CA ALA A 92 4.98 -40.70 -22.83
C ALA A 92 5.00 -39.17 -22.69
N THR A 93 4.52 -38.46 -23.71
CA THR A 93 4.46 -36.99 -23.72
C THR A 93 3.56 -36.47 -22.61
N ALA A 94 2.37 -37.05 -22.42
CA ALA A 94 1.46 -36.65 -21.37
C ALA A 94 2.06 -36.86 -19.96
N ILE A 95 2.75 -37.98 -19.72
CA ILE A 95 3.42 -38.26 -18.43
C ILE A 95 4.58 -37.29 -18.19
N VAL A 96 5.38 -36.98 -19.21
CA VAL A 96 6.47 -35.99 -19.10
C VAL A 96 5.89 -34.61 -18.77
N ILE A 97 4.87 -34.15 -19.49
CA ILE A 97 4.24 -32.84 -19.24
C ILE A 97 3.67 -32.75 -17.82
N LEU A 98 2.93 -33.78 -17.38
CA LEU A 98 2.36 -33.81 -16.02
C LEU A 98 3.45 -33.85 -14.95
N SER A 99 4.52 -34.62 -15.17
CA SER A 99 5.64 -34.70 -14.23
C SER A 99 6.40 -33.37 -14.13
N VAL A 100 6.62 -32.68 -15.25
CA VAL A 100 7.18 -31.33 -15.27
C VAL A 100 6.26 -30.36 -14.55
N ALA A 101 4.95 -30.42 -14.80
CA ALA A 101 3.95 -29.58 -14.13
C ALA A 101 3.94 -29.76 -12.60
N VAL A 102 4.21 -30.97 -12.10
CA VAL A 102 4.37 -31.23 -10.65
C VAL A 102 5.59 -30.48 -10.11
N ILE A 103 6.73 -30.53 -10.82
CA ILE A 103 7.96 -29.83 -10.43
C ILE A 103 7.74 -28.31 -10.40
N ILE A 104 7.01 -27.76 -11.37
CA ILE A 104 6.74 -26.31 -11.45
C ILE A 104 5.44 -25.87 -10.76
N SER A 105 4.81 -26.74 -9.95
CA SER A 105 3.57 -26.42 -9.23
C SER A 105 3.68 -25.21 -8.31
N GLY A 106 4.83 -25.06 -7.63
CA GLY A 106 5.13 -23.88 -6.79
C GLY A 106 5.17 -22.58 -7.60
N PRO A 107 5.98 -22.48 -8.67
CA PRO A 107 5.92 -21.35 -9.61
C PRO A 107 4.52 -21.07 -10.15
N ILE A 108 3.77 -22.08 -10.59
CA ILE A 108 2.39 -21.90 -11.08
C ILE A 108 1.52 -21.26 -9.99
N ALA A 109 1.58 -21.77 -8.75
CA ALA A 109 0.83 -21.21 -7.63
C ALA A 109 1.25 -19.76 -7.31
N ARG A 110 2.55 -19.44 -7.44
CA ARG A 110 3.06 -18.07 -7.28
C ARG A 110 2.54 -17.12 -8.34
N TYR A 111 2.51 -17.51 -9.61
CA TYR A 111 1.99 -16.65 -10.70
C TYR A 111 0.46 -16.56 -10.70
N SER A 112 -0.21 -17.57 -10.16
CA SER A 112 -1.66 -17.61 -10.04
C SER A 112 -2.18 -16.81 -8.84
N THR A 113 -1.30 -16.32 -7.96
CA THR A 113 -1.68 -15.59 -6.74
C THR A 113 -0.89 -14.29 -6.57
N ARG A 114 -1.56 -13.23 -6.17
CA ARG A 114 -0.91 -11.94 -5.85
C ARG A 114 -1.49 -11.32 -4.58
N ARG A 115 -0.76 -10.36 -4.00
CA ARG A 115 -1.34 -9.47 -2.98
C ARG A 115 -2.32 -8.53 -3.66
N GLY A 116 -3.52 -8.48 -3.14
CA GLY A 116 -4.50 -7.44 -3.40
C GLY A 116 -4.60 -6.53 -2.18
N ILE A 117 -5.26 -5.40 -2.39
CA ILE A 117 -5.72 -4.51 -1.32
C ILE A 117 -7.23 -4.50 -1.45
N GLU A 118 -7.91 -4.72 -0.33
CA GLU A 118 -9.36 -4.56 -0.25
C GLU A 118 -9.66 -3.51 0.81
N VAL A 119 -10.49 -2.53 0.44
CA VAL A 119 -10.96 -1.52 1.38
C VAL A 119 -12.20 -2.07 2.05
N GLN A 120 -12.12 -2.28 3.36
CA GLN A 120 -13.23 -2.78 4.18
C GLN A 120 -13.53 -1.79 5.30
N LYS A 121 -14.80 -1.64 5.66
CA LYS A 121 -15.17 -0.87 6.85
C LYS A 121 -14.82 -1.65 8.10
N GLN A 122 -14.03 -1.07 8.98
CA GLN A 122 -13.65 -1.65 10.26
C GLN A 122 -13.78 -0.62 11.37
N ASP A 123 -14.07 -1.12 12.57
CA ASP A 123 -14.06 -0.33 13.79
C ASP A 123 -12.61 0.00 14.17
N VAL A 124 -12.21 1.24 13.93
CA VAL A 124 -10.87 1.74 14.23
C VAL A 124 -10.91 2.64 15.45
N ASN A 125 -9.99 2.39 16.37
CA ASN A 125 -9.77 3.28 17.50
C ASN A 125 -9.05 4.54 17.03
N GLY A 126 -9.44 5.67 17.58
CA GLY A 126 -8.75 6.93 17.39
C GLY A 126 -9.06 7.90 18.50
N TRP A 127 -8.71 9.15 18.27
CA TRP A 127 -8.80 10.22 19.25
C TRP A 127 -9.62 11.38 18.71
N LEU A 128 -10.56 11.87 19.50
CA LEU A 128 -11.26 13.11 19.19
C LEU A 128 -10.35 14.31 19.45
N ALA A 129 -10.50 15.33 18.61
CA ALA A 129 -9.90 16.63 18.83
C ALA A 129 -10.49 17.29 20.08
N THR A 130 -9.71 18.10 20.79
CA THR A 130 -10.13 18.82 21.99
C THR A 130 -9.54 20.23 22.00
N THR A 131 -10.23 21.17 22.64
CA THR A 131 -9.80 22.58 22.75
C THR A 131 -8.92 22.86 23.98
N ASN A 132 -8.57 21.84 24.76
CA ASN A 132 -7.98 21.99 26.10
C ASN A 132 -6.44 22.15 26.09
N HIS A 133 -5.84 22.59 24.99
CA HIS A 133 -4.39 22.65 24.81
C HIS A 133 -3.93 23.91 24.10
N SER A 134 -2.74 24.38 24.47
CA SER A 134 -2.12 25.59 23.91
C SER A 134 -1.12 25.31 22.80
N SER A 135 -0.29 24.26 22.88
CA SER A 135 0.79 24.02 21.91
C SER A 135 1.37 22.60 21.98
N MET A 136 2.26 22.26 21.04
CA MET A 136 3.08 21.06 21.07
C MET A 136 4.42 21.35 20.41
N ASP A 137 5.53 21.19 21.13
CA ASP A 137 6.86 21.48 20.59
C ASP A 137 7.66 20.19 20.33
N SER A 138 8.56 20.25 19.35
CA SER A 138 9.54 19.21 18.99
C SER A 138 8.99 17.77 18.85
N ALA A 139 7.73 17.58 18.45
CA ALA A 139 7.08 16.28 18.28
C ALA A 139 7.32 15.67 16.87
N LEU A 140 8.55 15.77 16.38
CA LEU A 140 8.96 15.49 14.98
C LEU A 140 8.43 14.17 14.43
N VAL A 141 8.62 13.07 15.17
CA VAL A 141 8.19 11.72 14.75
C VAL A 141 6.67 11.63 14.66
N ARG A 142 5.93 12.27 15.58
CA ARG A 142 4.47 12.25 15.59
C ARG A 142 3.91 13.03 14.40
N TRP A 143 4.46 14.22 14.11
CA TRP A 143 4.07 15.00 12.95
C TRP A 143 4.36 14.24 11.66
N ASN A 144 5.57 13.70 11.50
CA ASN A 144 5.93 12.97 10.29
C ASN A 144 5.02 11.76 10.06
N ASN A 145 4.79 10.94 11.08
CA ASN A 145 3.90 9.79 10.97
C ASN A 145 2.47 10.20 10.61
N THR A 146 1.99 11.32 11.15
CA THR A 146 0.64 11.83 10.86
C THR A 146 0.56 12.39 9.44
N ILE A 147 1.55 13.16 8.99
CA ILE A 147 1.62 13.68 7.61
C ILE A 147 1.61 12.52 6.60
N GLU A 148 2.46 11.53 6.80
CA GLU A 148 2.55 10.36 5.91
C GLU A 148 1.26 9.54 5.95
N ARG A 149 0.61 9.41 7.11
CA ARG A 149 -0.68 8.73 7.22
C ARG A 149 -1.80 9.49 6.50
N LEU A 150 -1.86 10.82 6.62
CA LEU A 150 -2.84 11.65 5.91
C LEU A 150 -2.65 11.56 4.39
N LYS A 151 -1.41 11.61 3.91
CA LYS A 151 -1.06 11.46 2.49
C LYS A 151 -1.47 10.08 1.96
N SER A 152 -1.03 9.02 2.64
CA SER A 152 -1.32 7.64 2.22
C SER A 152 -2.81 7.27 2.32
N ALA A 153 -3.56 7.91 3.21
CA ALA A 153 -5.02 7.78 3.30
C ALA A 153 -5.79 8.64 2.28
N ASN A 154 -5.10 9.44 1.44
CA ASN A 154 -5.70 10.42 0.55
C ASN A 154 -6.65 11.41 1.27
N PHE A 155 -6.35 11.76 2.53
CA PHE A 155 -7.14 12.75 3.26
C PHE A 155 -6.98 14.12 2.59
N PRO A 156 -8.06 14.86 2.30
CA PRO A 156 -7.96 16.08 1.51
C PRO A 156 -7.40 17.27 2.31
N THR A 157 -6.92 18.28 1.59
CA THR A 157 -6.38 19.53 2.16
C THR A 157 -7.46 20.62 2.34
N ASP A 158 -8.71 20.31 2.06
CA ASP A 158 -9.85 21.24 2.09
C ASP A 158 -10.69 21.16 3.38
N GLN A 159 -10.18 20.51 4.42
CA GLN A 159 -10.86 20.37 5.71
C GLN A 159 -9.89 20.10 6.86
N LEU A 160 -10.32 20.30 8.10
CA LEU A 160 -9.56 19.90 9.29
C LEU A 160 -10.14 18.63 9.91
N LEU A 161 -9.32 17.87 10.64
CA LEU A 161 -9.72 16.62 11.27
C LEU A 161 -10.33 16.89 12.65
N ASP A 162 -11.55 16.41 12.88
CA ASP A 162 -12.13 16.35 14.24
C ASP A 162 -11.78 15.03 14.96
N PHE A 163 -11.23 14.06 14.21
CA PHE A 163 -10.90 12.72 14.66
C PHE A 163 -9.61 12.25 14.02
N LEU A 164 -8.68 11.74 14.82
CA LEU A 164 -7.44 11.11 14.36
C LEU A 164 -7.53 9.60 14.59
N PRO A 165 -7.71 8.78 13.53
CA PRO A 165 -7.59 7.33 13.66
C PRO A 165 -6.17 6.94 14.06
N ASP A 166 -6.02 5.77 14.71
CA ASP A 166 -4.69 5.24 15.05
C ASP A 166 -3.81 5.12 13.80
N ASN A 167 -2.66 5.80 13.80
CA ASN A 167 -1.70 5.80 12.70
C ASN A 167 -1.11 4.40 12.40
N ARG A 168 -1.33 3.41 13.28
CA ARG A 168 -0.95 2.00 13.06
C ARG A 168 -1.87 1.28 12.07
N VAL A 169 -3.06 1.80 11.81
CA VAL A 169 -4.04 1.23 10.89
C VAL A 169 -3.96 1.95 9.55
N GLU A 170 -3.98 1.19 8.46
CA GLU A 170 -3.97 1.73 7.08
C GLU A 170 -5.37 2.20 6.67
N TRP A 171 -5.89 3.20 7.37
CA TRP A 171 -7.19 3.78 7.05
C TRP A 171 -7.13 4.62 5.76
N GLN A 172 -8.26 4.70 5.07
CA GLN A 172 -8.46 5.47 3.85
C GLN A 172 -9.58 6.50 4.04
N TYR A 173 -9.43 7.64 3.38
CA TYR A 173 -10.42 8.70 3.41
C TYR A 173 -11.59 8.37 2.47
N GLU A 174 -12.81 8.37 3.02
CA GLU A 174 -14.06 8.25 2.28
C GLU A 174 -15.01 9.35 2.75
N SER A 175 -15.34 10.32 1.89
CA SER A 175 -16.02 11.55 2.32
C SER A 175 -17.33 11.33 3.07
N ALA A 176 -18.05 10.23 2.80
CA ALA A 176 -19.29 9.88 3.51
C ALA A 176 -19.09 9.45 4.97
N GLU A 177 -17.88 9.04 5.36
CA GLU A 177 -17.53 8.57 6.71
C GLU A 177 -16.95 9.69 7.58
N TRP A 178 -16.54 10.78 6.92
CA TRP A 178 -15.88 11.90 7.56
C TRP A 178 -16.84 13.06 7.67
N ASN A 179 -16.96 13.55 8.90
CA ASN A 179 -17.92 14.57 9.25
C ASN A 179 -17.19 15.79 9.80
N SER A 180 -16.14 16.24 9.09
CA SER A 180 -15.28 17.36 9.46
C SER A 180 -16.08 18.65 9.64
N SER A 181 -15.83 19.34 10.75
CA SER A 181 -16.55 20.56 11.11
C SER A 181 -16.01 21.82 10.43
N TRP A 182 -14.82 21.74 9.86
CA TRP A 182 -14.14 22.85 9.20
C TRP A 182 -13.89 22.52 7.74
N ALA A 183 -14.25 23.46 6.87
CA ALA A 183 -13.88 23.49 5.46
C ALA A 183 -12.78 24.54 5.28
N VAL A 184 -11.87 24.25 4.36
CA VAL A 184 -10.69 25.06 4.08
C VAL A 184 -10.63 25.35 2.59
N SER A 185 -10.39 26.60 2.26
CA SER A 185 -10.13 27.04 0.89
C SER A 185 -8.80 27.78 0.86
N CYS A 186 -7.83 27.20 0.17
CA CYS A 186 -6.49 27.77 0.06
C CYS A 186 -6.16 28.16 -1.38
N THR A 187 -5.37 29.22 -1.50
CA THR A 187 -4.65 29.61 -2.71
C THR A 187 -3.15 29.43 -2.46
N TRP A 188 -2.48 28.79 -3.40
CA TRP A 188 -1.08 28.40 -3.27
C TRP A 188 -0.21 29.30 -4.14
N THR A 189 0.84 29.86 -3.57
CA THR A 189 1.89 30.54 -4.32
C THR A 189 3.02 29.55 -4.53
N PRO A 190 3.36 29.19 -5.79
CA PRO A 190 4.50 28.33 -6.07
C PRO A 190 5.80 29.01 -5.66
N GLN A 191 6.89 28.24 -5.58
CA GLN A 191 8.21 28.79 -5.31
C GLN A 191 8.53 29.92 -6.31
N THR A 192 8.69 31.12 -5.78
CA THR A 192 8.87 32.35 -6.56
C THR A 192 10.12 33.07 -6.06
N GLU A 193 10.99 33.46 -6.99
CA GLU A 193 12.18 34.24 -6.68
C GLU A 193 11.81 35.67 -6.30
N ILE A 194 12.53 36.23 -5.34
CA ILE A 194 12.39 37.61 -4.89
C ILE A 194 13.78 38.16 -4.56
N ALA A 195 14.01 39.45 -4.82
CA ALA A 195 15.22 40.14 -4.38
C ALA A 195 14.96 40.75 -3.01
N LEU A 196 15.79 40.39 -2.02
CA LEU A 196 15.66 40.86 -0.65
C LEU A 196 16.98 41.47 -0.15
N GLU A 197 16.87 42.38 0.80
CA GLU A 197 17.99 43.05 1.44
C GLU A 197 17.75 43.07 2.95
N ALA A 198 18.80 42.75 3.71
CA ALA A 198 18.78 42.78 5.17
C ALA A 198 19.27 44.15 5.66
N THR A 199 18.53 44.76 6.58
CA THR A 199 18.76 46.11 7.09
C THR A 199 19.60 46.15 8.37
N GLY A 200 19.83 44.99 9.00
CA GLY A 200 20.49 44.89 10.31
C GLY A 200 19.70 45.47 11.48
N ASN A 201 18.38 45.62 11.35
CA ASN A 201 17.53 46.22 12.40
C ASN A 201 17.33 45.28 13.60
N SER A 202 17.70 45.71 14.81
CA SER A 202 17.59 44.90 16.04
C SER A 202 16.20 44.90 16.69
N SER A 203 15.11 45.11 15.94
CA SER A 203 13.75 45.19 16.53
C SER A 203 13.21 43.84 16.99
N GLY A 204 13.84 42.74 16.57
CA GLY A 204 13.36 41.37 16.78
C GLY A 204 12.23 40.95 15.83
N TYR A 205 11.75 41.86 14.98
CA TYR A 205 10.77 41.54 13.94
C TYR A 205 11.47 41.33 12.59
N LEU A 206 11.37 40.13 12.01
CA LEU A 206 12.03 39.77 10.74
C LEU A 206 11.57 40.65 9.58
N PHE A 207 10.34 41.17 9.62
CA PHE A 207 9.85 42.14 8.63
C PHE A 207 10.46 43.54 8.74
N ASP A 208 11.10 43.89 9.85
CA ASP A 208 11.91 45.11 9.93
C ASP A 208 13.36 44.83 9.52
N GLU A 209 13.86 43.63 9.80
CA GLU A 209 15.17 43.15 9.38
C GLU A 209 15.26 42.93 7.87
N VAL A 210 14.19 42.42 7.24
CA VAL A 210 14.10 42.18 5.80
C VAL A 210 12.79 42.78 5.28
N PRO A 211 12.70 44.11 5.09
CA PRO A 211 11.45 44.80 4.75
C PRO A 211 10.82 44.34 3.44
N GLY A 212 11.63 43.89 2.48
CA GLY A 212 11.17 43.38 1.19
C GLY A 212 10.17 42.23 1.31
N MET A 213 10.24 41.45 2.40
CA MET A 213 9.30 40.35 2.67
C MET A 213 7.86 40.84 2.82
N ARG A 214 7.63 42.07 3.31
CA ARG A 214 6.26 42.61 3.44
C ARG A 214 5.53 42.71 2.11
N SER A 215 6.26 42.84 1.00
CA SER A 215 5.67 43.03 -0.33
C SER A 215 4.97 41.78 -0.87
N VAL A 216 5.28 40.59 -0.33
CA VAL A 216 4.65 39.34 -0.79
C VAL A 216 3.35 39.05 -0.05
N PHE A 217 3.15 39.63 1.13
CA PHE A 217 1.95 39.38 1.93
C PHE A 217 0.74 40.11 1.35
N PRO A 218 -0.44 39.49 1.39
CA PRO A 218 -1.68 40.19 1.03
C PRO A 218 -1.88 41.45 1.89
N PRO A 219 -2.21 42.62 1.31
CA PRO A 219 -2.27 43.88 2.05
C PRO A 219 -3.22 43.90 3.26
N GLU A 220 -4.22 43.04 3.26
CA GLU A 220 -5.18 42.86 4.34
C GLU A 220 -4.57 42.22 5.59
N THR A 221 -3.59 41.34 5.46
CA THR A 221 -2.96 40.65 6.60
C THR A 221 -1.98 41.53 7.36
N LEU A 222 -1.60 42.67 6.77
CA LEU A 222 -0.75 43.69 7.39
C LEU A 222 -1.55 44.78 8.12
N LYS A 223 -2.89 44.70 8.12
CA LYS A 223 -3.77 45.64 8.83
C LYS A 223 -3.98 45.21 10.29
N ARG A 224 -4.49 46.13 11.12
CA ARG A 224 -4.94 45.81 12.50
C ARG A 224 -5.99 44.70 12.46
N GLY A 225 -5.86 43.72 13.36
CA GLY A 225 -6.72 42.53 13.42
C GLY A 225 -6.06 41.25 12.90
N TYR A 226 -4.76 41.30 12.58
CA TYR A 226 -3.93 40.12 12.32
C TYR A 226 -2.80 40.03 13.33
N SER A 227 -2.52 38.81 13.75
CA SER A 227 -1.33 38.44 14.51
C SER A 227 -0.34 37.78 13.55
N ILE A 228 0.90 38.23 13.58
CA ILE A 228 1.97 37.68 12.73
C ILE A 228 3.04 37.10 13.62
N TRP A 229 3.33 35.83 13.38
CA TRP A 229 4.35 35.07 14.07
C TRP A 229 5.39 34.60 13.08
N GLN A 230 6.62 34.47 13.53
CA GLN A 230 7.75 34.10 12.68
C GLN A 230 8.81 33.38 13.49
N ASP A 231 9.49 32.43 12.85
CA ASP A 231 10.67 31.76 13.38
C ASP A 231 11.56 31.38 12.21
N TRP A 232 12.85 31.15 12.46
CA TRP A 232 13.80 30.84 11.40
C TRP A 232 14.86 29.83 11.85
N GLY A 233 15.26 29.00 10.90
CA GLY A 233 16.29 28.00 11.03
C GLY A 233 17.35 28.18 9.95
N GLY A 234 18.57 27.71 10.19
CA GLY A 234 19.66 27.96 9.25
C GLY A 234 20.83 27.01 9.36
N ALA A 235 21.64 27.02 8.31
CA ALA A 235 22.97 26.42 8.25
C ALA A 235 24.02 27.54 8.10
N TYR A 236 25.13 27.37 8.80
CA TYR A 236 26.14 28.42 8.96
C TYR A 236 27.48 27.93 8.39
N GLU A 237 28.11 28.73 7.52
CA GLU A 237 29.44 28.44 6.98
C GLU A 237 30.38 29.62 7.24
N GLY A 238 31.48 29.37 7.95
CA GLY A 238 32.46 30.39 8.31
C GLY A 238 31.93 31.46 9.29
N THR A 239 32.55 32.64 9.26
CA THR A 239 32.31 33.70 10.26
C THR A 239 31.51 34.90 9.74
N GLY A 240 31.20 34.97 8.43
CA GLY A 240 30.67 36.20 7.81
C GLY A 240 29.22 36.14 7.29
N VAL A 241 28.70 34.95 7.00
CA VAL A 241 27.37 34.78 6.38
C VAL A 241 26.63 33.57 6.98
N ASN A 242 25.30 33.64 6.99
CA ASN A 242 24.45 32.46 7.12
C ASN A 242 24.27 31.90 5.71
N LYS A 243 24.79 30.70 5.47
CA LYS A 243 24.85 30.10 4.13
C LYS A 243 23.46 29.88 3.56
N ASP A 244 22.59 29.25 4.34
CA ASP A 244 21.20 29.02 3.99
C ASP A 244 20.32 29.23 5.21
N VAL A 245 19.23 29.96 5.03
CA VAL A 245 18.22 30.26 6.05
C VAL A 245 16.84 29.89 5.52
N LEU A 246 16.07 29.17 6.31
CA LEU A 246 14.63 28.97 6.13
C LEU A 246 13.88 29.75 7.20
N LEU A 247 13.06 30.68 6.76
CA LEU A 247 12.23 31.52 7.61
C LEU A 247 10.77 31.15 7.40
N PHE A 248 10.07 30.85 8.47
CA PHE A 248 8.65 30.53 8.48
C PHE A 248 7.86 31.68 9.09
N THR A 249 6.70 31.94 8.51
CA THR A 249 5.77 32.99 8.92
C THR A 249 4.36 32.44 8.98
N LEU A 250 3.60 32.95 9.95
CA LEU A 250 2.21 32.62 10.19
C LEU A 250 1.49 33.93 10.47
N ALA A 251 0.68 34.40 9.53
CA ALA A 251 -0.24 35.50 9.77
C ALA A 251 -1.65 34.95 9.91
N GLU A 252 -2.34 35.28 10.99
CA GLU A 252 -3.69 34.81 11.27
C GLU A 252 -4.60 35.96 11.68
N SER A 253 -5.85 35.93 11.23
CA SER A 253 -6.87 36.87 11.72
C SER A 253 -7.08 36.62 13.21
N ASP A 254 -7.07 37.67 14.03
CA ASP A 254 -7.22 37.61 15.49
C ASP A 254 -8.71 37.53 15.88
N PRO A 255 -9.24 36.35 16.23
CA PRO A 255 -10.65 36.18 16.52
C PRO A 255 -10.95 36.52 17.98
N GLU A 256 -12.12 37.10 18.24
CA GLU A 256 -12.57 37.33 19.62
C GLU A 256 -12.86 35.99 20.31
N LEU A 257 -12.01 35.62 21.28
CA LEU A 257 -12.21 34.45 22.13
C LEU A 257 -13.41 34.65 23.05
N ALA A 258 -14.42 33.78 22.92
CA ALA A 258 -15.45 33.66 23.94
C ALA A 258 -15.02 32.60 24.95
N VAL A 259 -15.07 32.91 26.25
CA VAL A 259 -14.92 31.91 27.31
C VAL A 259 -16.32 31.41 27.66
N ASP A 260 -16.50 30.10 27.64
CA ASP A 260 -17.72 29.48 28.15
C ASP A 260 -17.74 29.58 29.69
N GLU A 261 -18.70 30.33 30.23
CA GLU A 261 -18.81 30.57 31.68
C GLU A 261 -19.03 29.29 32.50
N ASN A 262 -19.59 28.24 31.91
CA ASN A 262 -19.90 26.99 32.63
C ASN A 262 -18.72 26.02 32.65
N THR A 263 -17.94 25.96 31.56
CA THR A 263 -16.83 25.00 31.41
C THR A 263 -15.46 25.65 31.62
N GLY A 264 -15.38 26.98 31.57
CA GLY A 264 -14.12 27.73 31.57
C GLY A 264 -13.29 27.53 30.30
N LEU A 265 -13.82 26.81 29.30
CA LEU A 265 -13.12 26.51 28.07
C LEU A 265 -13.29 27.63 27.05
N LEU A 266 -12.25 27.83 26.26
CA LEU A 266 -12.27 28.76 25.15
C LEU A 266 -13.10 28.19 24.00
N ARG A 267 -14.04 28.99 23.53
CA ARG A 267 -14.83 28.74 22.34
C ARG A 267 -14.41 29.74 21.29
N ASN A 268 -13.97 29.22 20.16
CA ASN A 268 -13.88 30.01 18.95
C ASN A 268 -14.50 29.25 17.79
N HIS A 269 -15.58 29.82 17.28
CA HIS A 269 -16.28 29.31 16.12
C HIS A 269 -16.24 30.29 14.94
N GLN A 270 -15.46 31.35 15.08
CA GLN A 270 -15.29 32.32 14.01
C GLN A 270 -14.46 31.70 12.88
N PRO A 271 -14.71 32.10 11.63
CA PRO A 271 -13.80 31.80 10.54
C PRO A 271 -12.40 32.34 10.84
N LEU A 272 -11.38 31.62 10.38
CA LEU A 272 -9.98 31.99 10.52
C LEU A 272 -9.39 32.21 9.12
N HIS A 273 -8.81 33.38 8.89
CA HIS A 273 -7.96 33.61 7.74
C HIS A 273 -6.50 33.39 8.14
N LEU A 274 -5.79 32.56 7.39
CA LEU A 274 -4.47 32.05 7.70
C LEU A 274 -3.55 32.21 6.49
N VAL A 275 -2.39 32.84 6.68
CA VAL A 275 -1.33 32.91 5.67
C VAL A 275 -0.05 32.29 6.23
N LEU A 276 0.34 31.16 5.64
CA LEU A 276 1.60 30.47 5.92
C LEU A 276 2.60 30.86 4.85
N GLY A 277 3.78 31.31 5.25
CA GLY A 277 4.87 31.64 4.32
C GLY A 277 6.17 30.97 4.72
N ALA A 278 6.88 30.41 3.73
CA ALA A 278 8.24 29.94 3.90
C ALA A 278 9.16 30.71 2.94
N PHE A 279 10.30 31.15 3.45
CA PHE A 279 11.30 31.91 2.71
C PHE A 279 12.64 31.19 2.81
N HIS A 280 13.27 30.94 1.67
CA HIS A 280 14.66 30.50 1.60
C HIS A 280 15.53 31.70 1.25
N LEU A 281 16.56 31.94 2.05
CA LEU A 281 17.53 33.02 1.89
C LEU A 281 18.93 32.40 1.84
N HIS A 282 19.67 32.66 0.76
CA HIS A 282 21.03 32.17 0.57
C HIS A 282 22.04 33.30 0.79
N ASN A 283 23.15 32.98 1.46
CA ASN A 283 24.24 33.90 1.80
C ASN A 283 23.75 35.18 2.47
N VAL A 284 22.98 35.04 3.55
CA VAL A 284 22.48 36.17 4.34
C VAL A 284 23.63 36.75 5.17
N PRO A 285 23.84 38.09 5.18
CA PRO A 285 24.86 38.71 6.02
C PRO A 285 24.67 38.35 7.50
N ARG A 286 25.76 38.01 8.20
CA ARG A 286 25.72 37.75 9.64
C ARG A 286 25.86 39.07 10.41
N PRO A 287 25.10 39.30 11.48
CA PRO A 287 25.24 40.50 12.29
C PRO A 287 26.55 40.46 13.11
N GLU A 288 27.06 41.64 13.48
CA GLU A 288 28.21 41.76 14.38
C GLU A 288 27.91 41.20 15.77
N ASP A 289 26.69 41.41 16.27
CA ASP A 289 26.17 40.84 17.52
C ASP A 289 24.92 39.99 17.25
N PRO A 290 25.03 38.65 17.24
CA PRO A 290 23.90 37.75 17.00
C PRO A 290 22.92 37.66 18.18
N SER A 291 23.22 38.30 19.32
CA SER A 291 22.31 38.32 20.47
C SER A 291 21.23 39.40 20.37
N THR A 292 21.46 40.42 19.53
CA THR A 292 20.56 41.58 19.37
C THR A 292 19.85 41.61 18.02
N THR A 293 20.45 41.00 16.99
CA THR A 293 19.94 41.04 15.61
C THR A 293 20.05 39.65 15.00
N ASN A 294 19.11 39.24 14.15
CA ASN A 294 19.20 37.94 13.47
C ASN A 294 20.10 38.03 12.22
N PHE A 295 20.02 39.13 11.47
CA PHE A 295 20.75 39.33 10.21
C PHE A 295 21.59 40.62 10.21
N GLY A 296 22.72 40.59 9.49
CA GLY A 296 23.57 41.76 9.27
C GLY A 296 23.03 42.67 8.17
N VAL A 297 23.71 43.79 7.93
CA VAL A 297 23.35 44.74 6.85
C VAL A 297 23.91 44.24 5.51
N GLY A 298 23.08 44.18 4.48
CA GLY A 298 23.53 43.93 3.10
C GLY A 298 22.53 43.17 2.24
N PRO A 299 22.85 43.00 0.94
CA PRO A 299 22.01 42.24 0.02
C PRO A 299 22.00 40.75 0.37
N ILE A 300 20.85 40.11 0.17
CA ILE A 300 20.72 38.65 0.20
C ILE A 300 20.94 38.16 -1.24
N GLU A 301 21.88 37.23 -1.43
CA GLU A 301 22.35 36.87 -2.78
C GLU A 301 21.25 36.23 -3.61
N THR A 302 20.59 35.22 -3.07
CA THR A 302 19.40 34.62 -3.67
C THR A 302 18.32 34.43 -2.61
N SER A 303 17.08 34.70 -2.99
CA SER A 303 15.94 34.43 -2.12
C SER A 303 14.74 33.95 -2.91
N SER A 304 14.02 33.01 -2.32
CA SER A 304 12.77 32.50 -2.88
C SER A 304 11.75 32.28 -1.77
N TYR A 305 10.48 32.28 -2.12
CA TYR A 305 9.40 32.10 -1.16
C TYR A 305 8.27 31.24 -1.74
N SER A 306 7.53 30.61 -0.84
CA SER A 306 6.29 29.90 -1.12
C SER A 306 5.26 30.32 -0.07
N MET A 307 3.97 30.30 -0.44
CA MET A 307 2.90 30.68 0.49
C MET A 307 1.66 29.82 0.33
N ALA A 308 0.92 29.70 1.42
CA ALA A 308 -0.46 29.24 1.45
C ALA A 308 -1.33 30.32 2.08
N ASN A 309 -2.29 30.84 1.32
CA ASN A 309 -3.33 31.74 1.83
C ASN A 309 -4.63 30.95 1.93
N CYS A 310 -5.07 30.69 3.15
CA CYS A 310 -6.17 29.80 3.49
C CYS A 310 -7.28 30.51 4.27
N ASN A 311 -8.52 30.28 3.86
CA ASN A 311 -9.72 30.62 4.62
C ASN A 311 -10.30 29.35 5.23
N ILE A 312 -10.38 29.31 6.55
CA ILE A 312 -10.93 28.20 7.34
C ILE A 312 -12.28 28.66 7.89
N ALA A 313 -13.35 27.97 7.52
CA ALA A 313 -14.70 28.30 7.93
C ALA A 313 -15.50 27.04 8.27
N ARG A 314 -16.63 27.20 8.95
CA ARG A 314 -17.52 26.06 9.24
C ARG A 314 -18.00 25.42 7.95
N ALA A 315 -18.01 24.09 7.92
CA ALA A 315 -18.55 23.34 6.78
C ALA A 315 -20.03 23.71 6.54
N LYS A 316 -20.45 23.78 5.28
CA LYS A 316 -21.81 24.21 4.90
C LYS A 316 -22.89 23.39 5.62
N GLY A 317 -23.87 24.06 6.21
CA GLY A 317 -24.99 23.42 6.91
C GLY A 317 -24.72 23.05 8.37
N ARG A 318 -23.62 23.52 8.95
CA ARG A 318 -23.37 23.43 10.39
C ARG A 318 -23.23 24.83 10.99
N THR A 319 -24.17 25.20 11.83
CA THR A 319 -24.05 26.35 12.74
C THR A 319 -23.75 25.83 14.14
N ASN A 320 -23.20 26.68 15.00
CA ASN A 320 -22.93 26.29 16.39
C ASN A 320 -24.21 26.13 17.21
N ASP A 321 -25.32 26.70 16.74
CA ASP A 321 -26.64 26.62 17.37
C ASP A 321 -27.25 25.22 17.26
N ASP A 322 -26.76 24.38 16.32
CA ASP A 322 -27.24 23.02 16.07
C ASP A 322 -26.44 21.93 16.82
N LEU A 323 -25.41 22.30 17.59
CA LEU A 323 -24.48 21.34 18.20
C LEU A 323 -24.66 21.29 19.72
N ASP A 324 -24.95 20.09 20.24
CA ASP A 324 -24.95 19.83 21.69
C ASP A 324 -23.60 20.24 22.31
N LEU A 325 -23.67 20.75 23.54
CA LEU A 325 -22.53 21.20 24.35
C LEU A 325 -21.36 20.18 24.37
N ASP A 326 -21.67 18.89 24.41
CA ASP A 326 -20.68 17.81 24.40
C ASP A 326 -19.99 17.65 23.04
N VAL A 327 -20.71 17.90 21.94
CA VAL A 327 -20.15 17.81 20.57
C VAL A 327 -19.21 18.99 20.30
N VAL A 328 -19.51 20.18 20.85
CA VAL A 328 -18.68 21.38 20.70
C VAL A 328 -17.27 21.20 21.26
N GLN A 329 -17.10 20.37 22.29
CA GLN A 329 -15.79 20.09 22.89
C GLN A 329 -14.91 19.14 22.06
N HIS A 330 -15.49 18.49 21.05
CA HIS A 330 -14.85 17.47 20.23
C HIS A 330 -14.62 17.88 18.77
N ILE A 331 -14.40 19.17 18.57
CA ILE A 331 -14.17 19.79 17.26
C ILE A 331 -12.69 20.18 17.18
N ALA A 332 -12.08 20.01 16.01
CA ALA A 332 -10.77 20.58 15.73
C ALA A 332 -10.75 22.06 16.13
N PHE A 333 -9.73 22.47 16.86
CA PHE A 333 -9.56 23.86 17.23
C PHE A 333 -8.66 24.48 16.17
N PRO A 334 -9.19 25.19 15.15
CA PRO A 334 -8.41 25.67 14.01
C PRO A 334 -7.43 26.76 14.39
N TRP A 335 -7.37 27.14 15.66
CA TRP A 335 -6.47 28.13 16.19
C TRP A 335 -5.61 27.54 17.31
N THR A 336 -4.62 28.31 17.74
CA THR A 336 -3.73 27.99 18.84
C THR A 336 -3.57 29.24 19.68
N LEU A 337 -3.63 29.10 21.01
CA LEU A 337 -3.32 30.21 21.92
C LEU A 337 -1.85 30.61 21.85
N ASP A 338 -1.02 29.73 21.30
CA ASP A 338 0.40 29.91 21.12
C ASP A 338 0.75 29.64 19.65
N ALA A 339 0.54 30.66 18.83
CA ALA A 339 0.88 30.62 17.42
C ALA A 339 2.39 30.73 17.18
N ALA A 340 3.16 31.22 18.16
CA ALA A 340 4.61 31.17 18.14
C ALA A 340 5.12 29.71 18.10
N SER A 341 4.56 28.83 18.93
CA SER A 341 4.88 27.39 18.89
C SER A 341 4.62 26.75 17.53
N THR A 342 3.59 27.17 16.79
CA THR A 342 3.32 26.62 15.44
C THR A 342 4.45 26.95 14.46
N VAL A 343 4.93 28.19 14.44
CA VAL A 343 6.05 28.58 13.56
C VAL A 343 7.37 27.96 14.03
N SER A 344 7.56 27.81 15.33
CA SER A 344 8.72 27.08 15.87
C SER A 344 8.69 25.59 15.51
N ALA A 345 7.50 24.98 15.48
CA ALA A 345 7.32 23.60 15.02
C ALA A 345 7.69 23.44 13.53
N PHE A 346 7.34 24.40 12.66
CA PHE A 346 7.80 24.40 11.26
C PHE A 346 9.33 24.44 11.17
N LYS A 347 9.95 25.39 11.90
CA LYS A 347 11.40 25.52 11.98
C LYS A 347 12.05 24.20 12.43
N ASP A 348 11.64 23.66 13.57
CA ASP A 348 12.19 22.43 14.15
C ASP A 348 12.05 21.25 13.17
N PHE A 349 10.93 21.16 12.46
CA PHE A 349 10.68 20.08 11.49
C PHE A 349 11.62 20.12 10.28
N HIS A 350 11.97 21.31 9.80
CA HIS A 350 12.83 21.49 8.62
C HIS A 350 14.32 21.71 8.95
N GLN A 351 14.68 22.01 10.20
CA GLN A 351 16.05 22.37 10.61
C GLN A 351 17.11 21.29 10.31
N ALA A 352 16.78 20.01 10.46
CA ALA A 352 17.75 18.94 10.18
C ALA A 352 18.04 18.82 8.68
N GLY A 353 17.00 18.92 7.84
CA GLY A 353 17.13 18.80 6.39
C GLY A 353 17.91 19.96 5.77
N ILE A 354 17.67 21.20 6.20
CA ILE A 354 18.42 22.35 5.68
C ILE A 354 19.92 22.25 6.02
N ALA A 355 20.27 21.81 7.23
CA ALA A 355 21.66 21.65 7.63
C ALA A 355 22.38 20.62 6.74
N GLU A 356 21.76 19.45 6.52
CA GLU A 356 22.30 18.40 5.64
C GLU A 356 22.47 18.89 4.19
N GLN A 357 21.43 19.46 3.60
CA GLN A 357 21.43 19.95 2.22
C GLN A 357 22.48 21.06 2.02
N SER A 358 22.53 22.01 2.94
CA SER A 358 23.44 23.16 2.88
C SER A 358 24.92 22.74 3.01
N PHE A 359 25.23 21.81 3.91
CA PHE A 359 26.61 21.31 4.06
C PHE A 359 27.06 20.45 2.89
N ASN A 360 26.14 19.70 2.28
CA ASN A 360 26.45 18.88 1.09
C ASN A 360 26.45 19.68 -0.22
N GLY A 361 26.04 20.96 -0.20
CA GLY A 361 25.92 21.78 -1.40
C GLY A 361 24.76 21.34 -2.31
N GLU A 362 23.74 20.71 -1.74
CA GLU A 362 22.53 20.31 -2.43
C GLU A 362 21.53 21.48 -2.48
N PRO A 363 20.59 21.50 -3.46
CA PRO A 363 19.51 22.48 -3.46
C PRO A 363 18.68 22.41 -2.18
N ILE A 364 18.46 23.56 -1.54
CA ILE A 364 17.65 23.63 -0.32
C ILE A 364 16.19 23.36 -0.67
N TYR A 365 15.58 22.42 0.06
CA TYR A 365 14.16 22.13 -0.05
C TYR A 365 13.35 23.22 0.65
N LEU A 366 12.56 23.96 -0.14
CA LEU A 366 11.55 24.90 0.34
C LEU A 366 10.17 24.24 0.26
N PRO A 367 9.44 24.03 1.37
CA PRO A 367 8.13 23.40 1.33
C PRO A 367 7.14 24.23 0.51
N SER A 368 6.33 23.57 -0.30
CA SER A 368 5.25 24.22 -1.04
C SER A 368 4.13 24.69 -0.10
N GLY A 369 3.26 25.59 -0.58
CA GLY A 369 2.07 26.02 0.17
C GLY A 369 1.19 24.84 0.63
N GLU A 370 0.99 23.85 -0.25
CA GLU A 370 0.21 22.65 0.07
C GLU A 370 0.86 21.81 1.18
N GLU A 371 2.18 21.65 1.15
CA GLU A 371 2.93 20.91 2.17
C GLU A 371 2.94 21.66 3.51
N MET A 372 3.06 22.99 3.49
CA MET A 372 2.94 23.80 4.70
C MET A 372 1.56 23.64 5.34
N PHE A 373 0.49 23.67 4.53
CA PHE A 373 -0.85 23.46 5.06
C PHE A 373 -1.08 22.01 5.52
N ARG A 374 -0.49 21.01 4.84
CA ARG A 374 -0.53 19.63 5.30
C ARG A 374 0.16 19.45 6.65
N PHE A 375 1.32 20.09 6.84
CA PHE A 375 2.00 20.12 8.14
C PHE A 375 1.11 20.80 9.18
N TYR A 376 0.49 21.93 8.84
CA TYR A 376 -0.46 22.62 9.71
C TYR A 376 -1.61 21.68 10.13
N GLN A 377 -2.29 20.99 9.21
CA GLN A 377 -3.31 19.99 9.54
C GLN A 377 -2.80 18.93 10.52
N ALA A 378 -1.61 18.39 10.27
CA ALA A 378 -0.99 17.37 11.12
C ALA A 378 -0.60 17.91 12.51
N TYR A 379 -0.09 19.13 12.59
CA TYR A 379 0.21 19.83 13.84
C TYR A 379 -1.07 20.04 14.65
N MET A 380 -2.09 20.61 14.02
CA MET A 380 -3.38 20.94 14.65
C MET A 380 -4.05 19.69 15.23
N ILE A 381 -4.19 18.63 14.44
CA ILE A 381 -4.81 17.39 14.96
C ILE A 381 -3.94 16.71 16.02
N SER A 382 -2.62 16.80 15.91
CA SER A 382 -1.73 16.19 16.91
C SER A 382 -1.79 16.93 18.24
N LYS A 383 -1.88 18.27 18.23
CA LYS A 383 -2.06 19.06 19.47
C LYS A 383 -3.44 18.83 20.09
N ASP A 384 -4.48 18.74 19.27
CA ASP A 384 -5.86 18.63 19.74
C ASP A 384 -6.16 17.24 20.33
N THR A 385 -5.37 16.22 19.97
CA THR A 385 -5.54 14.82 20.42
C THR A 385 -4.54 14.40 21.50
N GLN A 386 -3.89 15.35 22.19
CA GLN A 386 -2.88 15.03 23.21
C GLN A 386 -3.47 14.27 24.42
N TYR A 387 -4.66 14.62 24.91
CA TYR A 387 -5.34 13.91 26.01
C TYR A 387 -5.92 12.53 25.63
N LYS A 388 -5.89 12.14 24.36
CA LYS A 388 -6.31 10.81 23.88
C LYS A 388 -7.70 10.39 24.35
N GLN A 389 -8.72 11.19 24.04
CA GLN A 389 -10.10 10.79 24.22
C GLN A 389 -10.44 9.68 23.21
N ASN A 390 -10.32 8.43 23.66
CA ASN A 390 -10.48 7.26 22.82
C ASN A 390 -11.92 7.10 22.35
N VAL A 391 -12.11 7.04 21.03
CA VAL A 391 -13.38 6.70 20.40
C VAL A 391 -13.14 5.69 19.29
N THR A 392 -14.09 4.80 19.10
CA THR A 392 -14.10 3.84 18.00
C THR A 392 -15.06 4.32 16.93
N ARG A 393 -14.60 4.40 15.68
CA ARG A 393 -15.44 4.73 14.51
C ARG A 393 -15.26 3.68 13.42
N SER A 394 -16.37 3.29 12.79
CA SER A 394 -16.34 2.44 11.60
C SER A 394 -15.88 3.27 10.40
N ILE A 395 -14.62 3.10 9.99
CA ILE A 395 -14.02 3.78 8.84
C ILE A 395 -13.43 2.77 7.85
N SER A 396 -13.20 3.23 6.62
CA SER A 396 -12.58 2.46 5.56
C SER A 396 -11.12 2.19 5.87
N VAL A 397 -10.74 0.91 5.83
CA VAL A 397 -9.38 0.42 6.11
C VAL A 397 -8.91 -0.44 4.95
N GLU A 398 -7.69 -0.20 4.50
CA GLU A 398 -6.98 -1.09 3.58
C GLU A 398 -6.53 -2.33 4.33
N VAL A 399 -7.10 -3.46 3.92
CA VAL A 399 -6.73 -4.77 4.43
C VAL A 399 -6.00 -5.51 3.32
N PRO A 400 -4.80 -6.05 3.58
CA PRO A 400 -4.13 -6.90 2.62
C PRO A 400 -5.00 -8.13 2.35
N SER A 401 -5.32 -8.36 1.07
CA SER A 401 -6.08 -9.52 0.61
C SER A 401 -5.23 -10.37 -0.32
N VAL A 402 -5.63 -11.62 -0.55
CA VAL A 402 -4.99 -12.48 -1.55
C VAL A 402 -5.90 -12.59 -2.74
N GLN A 403 -5.37 -12.32 -3.93
CA GLN A 403 -6.10 -12.45 -5.19
C GLN A 403 -5.63 -13.68 -5.96
N LEU A 404 -6.58 -14.46 -6.47
CA LEU A 404 -6.37 -15.63 -7.31
C LEU A 404 -6.75 -15.33 -8.77
N SER A 405 -5.93 -15.76 -9.72
CA SER A 405 -6.18 -15.58 -11.15
C SER A 405 -7.37 -16.42 -11.62
N VAL A 406 -8.35 -15.76 -12.25
CA VAL A 406 -9.52 -16.42 -12.85
C VAL A 406 -9.09 -17.39 -13.96
N VAL A 407 -8.07 -17.01 -14.73
CA VAL A 407 -7.53 -17.83 -15.83
C VAL A 407 -6.93 -19.13 -15.29
N ALA A 408 -6.13 -19.04 -14.22
CA ALA A 408 -5.54 -20.22 -13.59
C ALA A 408 -6.62 -21.16 -13.04
N LEU A 409 -7.64 -20.60 -12.37
CA LEU A 409 -8.77 -21.38 -11.86
C LEU A 409 -9.54 -22.07 -13.01
N ALA A 410 -9.80 -21.36 -14.11
CA ALA A 410 -10.49 -21.91 -15.27
C ALA A 410 -9.70 -23.07 -15.91
N LEU A 411 -8.37 -22.94 -16.03
CA LEU A 411 -7.51 -24.01 -16.55
C LEU A 411 -7.52 -25.26 -15.63
N LEU A 412 -7.49 -25.06 -14.32
CA LEU A 412 -7.58 -26.18 -13.35
C LEU A 412 -8.93 -26.90 -13.44
N LEU A 413 -10.04 -26.16 -13.56
CA LEU A 413 -11.36 -26.76 -13.72
C LEU A 413 -11.49 -27.51 -15.05
N LEU A 414 -10.99 -26.93 -16.14
CA LEU A 414 -10.98 -27.60 -17.45
C LEU A 414 -10.17 -28.90 -17.42
N TYR A 415 -9.03 -28.91 -16.72
CA TYR A 415 -8.22 -30.09 -16.50
C TYR A 415 -8.99 -31.20 -15.76
N VAL A 416 -9.71 -30.86 -14.68
CA VAL A 416 -10.53 -31.81 -13.92
C VAL A 416 -11.62 -32.42 -14.80
N VAL A 417 -12.32 -31.59 -15.60
CA VAL A 417 -13.37 -32.05 -16.53
C VAL A 417 -12.77 -32.99 -17.57
N PHE A 418 -11.62 -32.63 -18.16
CA PHE A 418 -10.93 -33.47 -19.13
C PHE A 418 -10.57 -34.84 -18.54
N MET A 419 -10.01 -34.87 -17.33
CA MET A 419 -9.68 -36.12 -16.64
C MET A 419 -10.91 -36.98 -16.32
N ALA A 420 -12.03 -36.35 -15.93
CA ALA A 420 -13.29 -37.06 -15.72
C ALA A 420 -13.81 -37.70 -17.04
N ILE A 421 -13.70 -37.00 -18.17
CA ILE A 421 -14.08 -37.53 -19.49
C ILE A 421 -13.22 -38.74 -19.85
N VAL A 422 -11.90 -38.66 -19.66
CA VAL A 422 -10.98 -39.78 -19.92
C VAL A 422 -11.32 -40.99 -19.05
N LEU A 423 -11.60 -40.77 -17.77
CA LEU A 423 -11.98 -41.83 -16.84
C LEU A 423 -13.32 -42.49 -17.24
N LEU A 424 -14.32 -41.70 -17.60
CA LEU A 424 -15.62 -42.21 -18.07
C LEU A 424 -15.48 -42.99 -19.38
N TRP A 425 -14.69 -42.48 -20.32
CA TRP A 425 -14.42 -43.15 -21.59
C TRP A 425 -13.72 -44.49 -21.37
N ALA A 426 -12.65 -44.52 -20.57
CA ALA A 426 -12.00 -45.76 -20.16
C ALA A 426 -13.00 -46.69 -19.46
N GLY A 427 -13.85 -46.16 -18.57
CA GLY A 427 -14.93 -46.85 -17.86
C GLY A 427 -15.91 -47.59 -18.78
N LEU A 428 -16.51 -46.86 -19.71
CA LEU A 428 -17.67 -47.28 -20.50
C LEU A 428 -17.30 -47.98 -21.82
N VAL A 429 -16.28 -47.47 -22.53
CA VAL A 429 -15.95 -47.94 -23.89
C VAL A 429 -15.01 -49.15 -23.85
N MET A 430 -14.12 -49.22 -22.85
CA MET A 430 -13.16 -50.31 -22.71
C MET A 430 -13.62 -51.38 -21.72
N ARG A 431 -14.90 -51.76 -21.76
CA ARG A 431 -15.40 -52.83 -20.88
C ARG A 431 -14.69 -54.15 -21.21
N VAL A 432 -14.05 -54.70 -20.18
CA VAL A 432 -13.48 -56.06 -20.20
C VAL A 432 -14.64 -57.06 -20.03
N PRO A 433 -14.69 -58.16 -20.81
CA PRO A 433 -15.70 -59.20 -20.66
C PRO A 433 -15.78 -59.74 -19.23
N LYS A 434 -17.00 -60.00 -18.74
CA LYS A 434 -17.21 -60.60 -17.41
C LYS A 434 -16.58 -62.00 -17.37
N GLY A 435 -15.73 -62.26 -16.37
CA GLY A 435 -15.09 -63.57 -16.15
C GLY A 435 -13.60 -63.63 -16.49
N ILE A 436 -13.02 -62.60 -17.11
CA ILE A 436 -11.57 -62.52 -17.37
C ILE A 436 -10.91 -61.71 -16.24
N TRP A 437 -10.08 -62.37 -15.42
CA TRP A 437 -9.24 -61.69 -14.44
C TRP A 437 -8.04 -61.08 -15.16
N ILE A 438 -7.98 -59.74 -15.22
CA ILE A 438 -6.85 -59.04 -15.82
C ILE A 438 -6.07 -58.33 -14.70
N PRO A 439 -4.76 -58.60 -14.59
CA PRO A 439 -3.85 -57.93 -13.65
C PRO A 439 -3.96 -56.39 -13.70
N ARG A 440 -4.30 -55.72 -12.61
CA ARG A 440 -4.54 -54.26 -12.53
C ARG A 440 -3.31 -53.42 -12.27
N THR A 441 -2.23 -54.03 -11.80
CA THR A 441 -0.97 -53.37 -11.48
C THR A 441 0.18 -54.00 -12.25
N LYS A 442 1.30 -53.27 -12.42
CA LYS A 442 2.53 -53.83 -13.02
C LYS A 442 3.00 -55.08 -12.26
N VAL A 443 2.87 -55.08 -10.93
CA VAL A 443 3.24 -56.21 -10.08
C VAL A 443 2.35 -57.42 -10.36
N GLU A 444 1.04 -57.23 -10.49
CA GLU A 444 0.14 -58.34 -10.84
C GLU A 444 0.47 -58.92 -12.23
N TRP A 445 0.87 -58.09 -13.19
CA TRP A 445 1.32 -58.55 -14.52
C TRP A 445 2.60 -59.38 -14.43
N MET A 446 3.57 -58.93 -13.64
CA MET A 446 4.79 -59.69 -13.39
C MET A 446 4.49 -61.03 -12.72
N MET A 447 3.60 -61.05 -11.72
CA MET A 447 3.19 -62.29 -11.04
C MET A 447 2.47 -63.24 -11.99
N GLN A 448 1.61 -62.73 -12.88
CA GLN A 448 0.93 -63.56 -13.87
C GLN A 448 1.93 -64.15 -14.87
N GLY A 449 2.89 -63.36 -15.36
CA GLY A 449 3.95 -63.84 -16.25
C GLY A 449 4.82 -64.93 -15.60
N VAL A 450 5.17 -64.77 -14.32
CA VAL A 450 5.90 -65.79 -13.55
C VAL A 450 5.07 -67.06 -13.38
N ARG A 451 3.77 -66.95 -13.10
CA ARG A 451 2.88 -68.12 -12.99
C ARG A 451 2.80 -68.90 -14.30
N GLU A 452 2.60 -68.20 -15.42
CA GLU A 452 2.52 -68.84 -16.74
C GLU A 452 3.85 -69.48 -17.15
N PHE A 453 4.99 -68.83 -16.85
CA PHE A 453 6.31 -69.40 -17.08
C PHE A 453 6.58 -70.67 -16.25
N LEU A 454 6.20 -70.66 -14.96
CA LEU A 454 6.29 -71.84 -14.10
C LEU A 454 5.39 -72.98 -14.58
N GLN A 455 4.21 -72.66 -15.13
CA GLN A 455 3.30 -73.65 -15.69
C GLN A 455 3.86 -74.28 -16.96
N MET A 456 4.44 -73.48 -17.87
CA MET A 456 5.14 -74.00 -19.06
C MET A 456 6.34 -74.89 -18.70
N LEU A 457 7.09 -74.53 -17.66
CA LEU A 457 8.19 -75.36 -17.16
C LEU A 457 7.71 -76.68 -16.55
N SER A 458 6.50 -76.70 -15.96
CA SER A 458 5.89 -77.93 -15.43
C SER A 458 5.35 -78.85 -16.52
N GLU A 459 4.94 -78.29 -17.66
CA GLU A 459 4.44 -79.05 -18.83
C GLU A 459 5.58 -79.52 -19.76
N SER A 460 6.79 -78.99 -19.59
CA SER A 460 8.00 -79.38 -20.34
C SER A 460 8.81 -80.51 -19.69
N LYS A 461 8.39 -80.99 -18.50
CA LYS A 461 8.90 -82.20 -17.86
C LYS A 461 7.86 -83.31 -17.99
#